data_AF-A0A368G086-F1
#
_entry.id   AF-A0A368G086-F1
#
_cell.length_a   1.000
_cell.length_b   1.000
_cell.length_c   1.000
_cell.angle_alpha   90.00
_cell.angle_beta   90.00
_cell.angle_gamma   90.00
#
_symmetry.space_group_name_H-M   'P 1'
#
loop_
_entity.id
_entity.type
_entity.pdbx_description
1 polymer ?
#
loop_
_entity_poly.entity_id
_entity_poly.type
_entity_poly.pdbx_seq_one_letter_code
_entity_poly.pdbx_strand_id
1 'polypeptide(L)'
;MEAKTVNVERWIAENKEDFVPPVCNKCMFSEQLKVFFVGGPNSRKDYHLEEGEEFFYQKNGDMVLKVIERGHPRDITIKEGEIFLLPSRVEHSPQRFANTIGFVVERTRENTEFDCVR
;
A
#
# COMPACT_ATOMS: atom_id res chain seq x y z
N MET A 1 9.70 -18.31 -13.55
CA MET A 1 9.58 -17.06 -14.32
C MET A 1 10.92 -16.71 -14.93
N GLU A 2 10.92 -16.07 -16.10
CA GLU A 2 12.11 -15.40 -16.63
C GLU A 2 12.34 -14.09 -15.88
N ALA A 3 13.59 -13.81 -15.51
CA ALA A 3 13.96 -12.53 -14.91
C ALA A 3 13.83 -11.42 -15.97
N LYS A 4 12.91 -10.47 -15.76
CA LYS A 4 12.65 -9.34 -16.65
C LYS A 4 12.52 -8.06 -15.84
N THR A 5 12.99 -6.96 -16.41
CA THR A 5 12.78 -5.62 -15.86
C THR A 5 11.48 -5.03 -16.40
N VAL A 6 10.86 -4.15 -15.63
CA VAL A 6 9.64 -3.42 -16.01
C VAL A 6 9.92 -1.93 -15.86
N ASN A 7 9.55 -1.14 -16.87
CA ASN A 7 9.56 0.32 -16.76
C ASN A 7 8.30 0.76 -16.00
N VAL A 8 8.48 1.31 -14.80
CA VAL A 8 7.38 1.66 -13.88
C VAL A 8 6.43 2.69 -14.49
N GLU A 9 6.96 3.77 -15.09
CA GLU A 9 6.11 4.84 -15.65
C GLU A 9 5.23 4.32 -16.80
N ARG A 10 5.80 3.51 -17.69
CA ARG A 10 5.04 2.88 -18.78
C ARG A 10 3.96 1.96 -18.23
N TRP A 11 4.31 1.11 -17.27
CA TRP A 11 3.36 0.18 -16.68
C TRP A 11 2.22 0.93 -15.97
N ILE A 12 2.50 2.00 -15.23
CA ILE A 12 1.45 2.81 -14.60
C ILE A 12 0.54 3.44 -15.68
N ALA A 13 1.11 3.98 -16.75
CA ALA A 13 0.34 4.59 -17.83
C ALA A 13 -0.58 3.59 -18.54
N GLU A 14 -0.10 2.36 -18.78
CA GLU A 14 -0.88 1.27 -19.37
C GLU A 14 -2.01 0.77 -18.45
N ASN A 15 -1.85 0.92 -17.14
CA ASN A 15 -2.78 0.43 -16.13
C ASN A 15 -3.53 1.58 -15.40
N LYS A 16 -3.58 2.77 -16.00
CA LYS A 16 -4.12 3.99 -15.36
C LYS A 16 -5.54 3.83 -14.81
N GLU A 17 -6.35 2.98 -15.43
CA GLU A 17 -7.75 2.76 -15.06
C GLU A 17 -7.90 1.97 -13.75
N ASP A 18 -6.88 1.20 -13.36
CA ASP A 18 -6.88 0.44 -12.10
C ASP A 18 -6.57 1.33 -10.88
N PHE A 19 -5.99 2.51 -11.10
CA PHE A 19 -5.58 3.44 -10.02
C PHE A 19 -6.65 4.47 -9.66
N VAL A 20 -7.84 4.34 -10.22
CA VAL A 20 -9.03 5.15 -9.89
C VAL A 20 -10.15 4.26 -9.34
N PRO A 21 -11.18 4.83 -8.71
CA PRO A 21 -12.32 4.04 -8.22
C PRO A 21 -12.97 3.21 -9.34
N PRO A 22 -13.44 1.99 -9.03
CA PRO A 22 -13.62 1.42 -7.68
C PRO A 22 -12.42 0.59 -7.15
N VAL A 23 -11.39 0.34 -7.95
CA VAL A 23 -10.31 -0.62 -7.59
C VAL A 23 -9.17 0.06 -6.84
N CYS A 24 -8.71 1.22 -7.34
CA CYS A 24 -7.63 2.04 -6.78
C CYS A 24 -6.30 1.33 -6.52
N ASN A 25 -6.06 0.11 -7.01
CA ASN A 25 -4.80 -0.60 -6.83
C ASN A 25 -4.56 -1.62 -7.94
N LYS A 26 -3.29 -1.93 -8.20
CA LYS A 26 -2.90 -3.04 -9.05
C LYS A 26 -1.63 -3.71 -8.55
N CYS A 27 -1.66 -5.04 -8.48
CA CYS A 27 -0.51 -5.86 -8.19
C CYS A 27 0.37 -5.99 -9.44
N MET A 28 1.65 -5.61 -9.32
CA MET A 28 2.67 -5.75 -10.36
C MET A 28 3.36 -7.12 -10.27
N PHE A 29 3.69 -7.56 -9.05
CA PHE A 29 4.33 -8.86 -8.79
C PHE A 29 3.69 -9.51 -7.57
N SER A 30 3.45 -10.82 -7.63
CA SER A 30 2.77 -11.58 -6.57
C SER A 30 3.50 -12.87 -6.22
N GLU A 31 4.79 -12.75 -5.88
CA GLU A 31 5.66 -13.88 -5.54
C GLU A 31 5.96 -13.89 -4.04
N GLN A 32 7.21 -14.16 -3.62
CA GLN A 32 7.61 -13.96 -2.23
C GLN A 32 7.40 -12.50 -1.79
N LEU A 33 7.73 -11.55 -2.67
CA LEU A 33 7.37 -10.15 -2.53
C LEU A 33 6.10 -9.88 -3.32
N LYS A 34 5.16 -9.20 -2.68
CA LYS A 34 3.98 -8.65 -3.34
C LYS A 34 4.20 -7.17 -3.54
N VAL A 35 4.12 -6.73 -4.77
CA VAL A 35 4.45 -5.36 -5.17
C VAL A 35 3.23 -4.73 -5.80
N PHE A 36 2.79 -3.62 -5.24
CA PHE A 36 1.58 -2.93 -5.66
C PHE A 36 1.86 -1.48 -6.00
N PHE A 37 1.09 -0.96 -6.97
CA PHE A 37 0.84 0.46 -7.08
C PHE A 37 -0.61 0.73 -6.68
N VAL A 38 -0.81 1.80 -5.91
CA VAL A 38 -2.10 2.12 -5.30
C VAL A 38 -2.40 3.59 -5.54
N GLY A 39 -3.50 3.86 -6.23
CA GLY A 39 -3.97 5.21 -6.50
C GLY A 39 -5.09 5.66 -5.57
N GLY A 40 -5.86 6.65 -6.02
CA GLY A 40 -6.97 7.21 -5.27
C GLY A 40 -7.92 8.07 -6.13
N PRO A 41 -9.03 8.57 -5.55
CA PRO A 41 -9.29 8.59 -4.11
C PRO A 41 -9.75 7.24 -3.57
N ASN A 42 -9.25 6.87 -2.39
CA ASN A 42 -9.74 5.73 -1.63
C ASN A 42 -9.63 6.02 -0.14
N SER A 43 -10.76 6.05 0.55
CA SER A 43 -10.83 6.22 1.99
C SER A 43 -11.68 5.12 2.57
N ARG A 44 -11.15 4.46 3.59
CA ARG A 44 -11.78 3.31 4.23
C ARG A 44 -11.80 3.51 5.74
N LYS A 45 -12.76 2.86 6.40
CA LYS A 45 -12.93 2.96 7.85
C LYS A 45 -12.28 1.79 8.59
N ASP A 46 -12.10 0.69 7.89
CA ASP A 46 -11.54 -0.53 8.47
C ASP A 46 -10.02 -0.42 8.62
N TYR A 47 -9.51 -1.13 9.63
CA TYR A 47 -8.10 -1.24 9.95
C TYR A 47 -7.59 -2.63 9.62
N HIS A 48 -6.44 -2.69 8.97
CA HIS A 48 -5.71 -3.90 8.65
C HIS A 48 -4.74 -4.21 9.77
N LEU A 49 -4.60 -5.48 10.10
CA LEU A 49 -3.57 -5.98 10.98
C LEU A 49 -2.86 -7.11 10.24
N GLU A 50 -1.67 -6.81 9.72
CA GLU A 50 -0.83 -7.77 9.00
C GLU A 50 0.29 -8.28 9.91
N GLU A 51 0.65 -9.56 9.77
CA GLU A 51 1.79 -10.16 10.49
C GLU A 51 3.16 -9.78 9.88
N GLY A 52 3.17 -9.36 8.62
CA GLY A 52 4.34 -8.83 7.92
C GLY A 52 4.56 -7.33 8.16
N GLU A 53 5.76 -6.85 7.85
CA GLU A 53 5.99 -5.41 7.65
C GLU A 53 5.41 -4.97 6.31
N GLU A 54 5.04 -3.69 6.22
CA GLU A 54 4.59 -3.08 4.97
C GLU A 54 5.46 -1.88 4.63
N PHE A 55 6.03 -1.90 3.42
CA PHE A 55 6.79 -0.79 2.90
C PHE A 55 5.90 0.12 2.08
N PHE A 56 5.96 1.42 2.34
CA PHE A 56 5.25 2.48 1.62
C PHE A 56 6.26 3.44 1.00
N TYR A 57 6.00 3.85 -0.23
CA TYR A 57 6.65 4.97 -0.89
C TYR A 57 5.61 5.78 -1.66
N GLN A 58 5.58 7.10 -1.46
CA GLN A 58 4.68 7.95 -2.24
C GLN A 58 5.38 8.51 -3.49
N LYS A 59 4.95 8.05 -4.66
CA LYS A 59 5.51 8.50 -5.94
C LYS A 59 4.86 9.80 -6.39
N ASN A 60 3.54 9.93 -6.23
CA ASN A 60 2.78 11.11 -6.61
C ASN A 60 1.75 11.45 -5.53
N GLY A 61 1.81 12.68 -5.04
CA GLY A 61 0.95 13.20 -3.99
C GLY A 61 1.10 12.51 -2.63
N ASP A 62 0.39 13.06 -1.65
CA ASP A 62 0.50 12.64 -0.26
C ASP A 62 -0.52 11.54 0.07
N MET A 63 -0.30 10.83 1.17
CA MET A 63 -1.33 10.02 1.82
C MET A 63 -1.31 10.19 3.34
N VAL A 64 -2.40 9.76 3.97
CA VAL A 64 -2.46 9.59 5.42
C VAL A 64 -2.65 8.13 5.75
N LEU A 65 -1.75 7.56 6.55
CA LEU A 65 -1.91 6.25 7.15
C LEU A 65 -2.39 6.44 8.59
N LYS A 66 -3.65 6.11 8.85
CA LYS A 66 -4.17 6.09 10.22
C LYS A 66 -3.64 4.84 10.90
N VAL A 67 -3.11 4.94 12.11
CA VAL A 67 -2.60 3.78 12.87
C VAL A 67 -3.12 3.79 14.29
N ILE A 68 -3.19 2.61 14.91
CA ILE A 68 -3.36 2.49 16.36
C ILE A 68 -2.00 2.20 16.98
N GLU A 69 -1.38 3.24 17.55
CA GLU A 69 -0.09 3.14 18.20
C GLU A 69 -0.29 3.14 19.72
N ARG A 70 0.13 2.05 20.39
CA ARG A 70 -0.04 1.88 21.86
C ARG A 70 -1.48 2.12 22.33
N GLY A 71 -2.45 1.63 21.55
CA GLY A 71 -3.88 1.77 21.85
C GLY A 71 -4.50 3.14 21.54
N HIS A 72 -3.74 4.06 20.94
CA HIS A 72 -4.21 5.41 20.62
C HIS A 72 -4.18 5.65 19.11
N PRO A 73 -5.24 6.26 18.53
CA PRO A 73 -5.22 6.66 17.13
C PRO A 73 -4.15 7.72 16.85
N ARG A 74 -3.42 7.54 15.76
CA ARG A 74 -2.43 8.50 15.25
C ARG A 74 -2.49 8.54 13.73
N ASP A 75 -2.42 9.74 13.17
CA ASP A 75 -2.32 9.94 11.73
C ASP A 75 -0.85 10.12 11.35
N ILE A 76 -0.36 9.27 10.44
CA ILE A 76 0.97 9.40 9.83
C ILE A 76 0.78 9.94 8.43
N THR A 77 1.28 11.15 8.17
CA THR A 77 1.33 11.69 6.80
C THR A 77 2.58 11.17 6.12
N ILE A 78 2.43 10.56 4.95
CA ILE A 78 3.54 10.13 4.07
C ILE A 78 3.43 11.01 2.83
N LYS A 79 4.35 11.95 2.67
CA LYS A 79 4.33 12.94 1.60
C LYS A 79 4.94 12.38 0.31
N GLU A 80 4.66 13.05 -0.81
CA GLU A 80 5.33 12.76 -2.08
C GLU A 80 6.86 12.72 -1.90
N GLY A 81 7.48 11.63 -2.39
CA GLY A 81 8.91 11.36 -2.26
C GLY A 81 9.34 10.69 -0.95
N GLU A 82 8.45 10.56 0.04
CA GLU A 82 8.77 9.93 1.32
C GLU A 82 8.57 8.41 1.29
N ILE A 83 9.44 7.72 2.04
CA ILE A 83 9.32 6.29 2.34
C ILE A 83 8.92 6.09 3.80
N PHE A 84 8.16 5.04 4.08
CA PHE A 84 7.79 4.64 5.42
C PHE A 84 7.71 3.11 5.50
N LEU A 85 8.32 2.51 6.52
CA LEU A 85 8.20 1.09 6.81
C LEU A 85 7.31 0.94 8.04
N LEU A 86 6.13 0.36 7.85
CA LEU A 86 5.20 0.05 8.93
C LEU A 86 5.66 -1.26 9.60
N PRO A 87 5.92 -1.26 10.92
CA PRO A 87 6.21 -2.48 11.65
C PRO A 87 5.04 -3.47 11.61
N SER A 88 5.34 -4.74 11.74
CA SER A 88 4.30 -5.77 11.82
C SER A 88 3.33 -5.55 12.98
N ARG A 89 2.11 -6.05 12.81
CA ARG A 89 1.05 -6.03 13.82
C ARG A 89 0.69 -4.63 14.34
N VAL A 90 0.86 -3.60 13.51
CA VAL A 90 0.30 -2.27 13.74
C VAL A 90 -1.01 -2.17 12.99
N GLU A 91 -2.11 -1.97 13.71
CA GLU A 91 -3.41 -1.72 13.07
C GLU A 91 -3.33 -0.44 12.26
N HIS A 92 -3.69 -0.49 10.98
CA HIS A 92 -3.56 0.66 10.10
C HIS A 92 -4.67 0.77 9.05
N SER A 93 -4.99 1.99 8.63
CA SER A 93 -6.06 2.28 7.66
C SER A 93 -5.58 3.34 6.66
N PRO A 94 -5.19 2.95 5.43
CA PRO A 94 -4.69 3.86 4.41
C PRO A 94 -5.77 4.81 3.88
N GLN A 95 -5.45 6.09 3.78
CA GLN A 95 -6.29 7.14 3.21
C GLN A 95 -5.56 7.78 2.04
N ARG A 96 -6.08 7.59 0.83
CA ARG A 96 -5.46 8.06 -0.42
C ARG A 96 -6.33 9.07 -1.11
N PHE A 97 -5.72 10.14 -1.60
CA PHE A 97 -6.41 11.25 -2.24
C PHE A 97 -6.45 11.07 -3.77
N ALA A 98 -7.27 11.87 -4.45
CA ALA A 98 -7.36 11.84 -5.90
C ALA A 98 -6.02 12.18 -6.56
N ASN A 99 -5.73 11.56 -7.70
CA ASN A 99 -4.50 11.78 -8.49
C ASN A 99 -3.20 11.47 -7.73
N THR A 100 -3.26 10.57 -6.75
CA THR A 100 -2.07 10.07 -6.04
C THR A 100 -1.64 8.72 -6.59
N ILE A 101 -0.36 8.38 -6.46
CA ILE A 101 0.19 7.04 -6.75
C ILE A 101 1.21 6.70 -5.66
N GLY A 102 0.89 5.68 -4.86
CA GLY A 102 1.83 5.07 -3.93
C GLY A 102 2.31 3.72 -4.42
N PHE A 103 3.49 3.34 -3.96
CA PHE A 103 4.11 2.04 -4.12
C PHE A 103 4.10 1.33 -2.77
N VAL A 104 3.59 0.10 -2.75
CA VAL A 104 3.49 -0.72 -1.54
C VAL A 104 4.19 -2.05 -1.78
N VAL A 105 5.00 -2.49 -0.82
CA VAL A 105 5.58 -3.84 -0.81
C VAL A 105 5.18 -4.56 0.45
N GLU A 106 4.64 -5.74 0.26
CA GLU A 106 4.35 -6.72 1.30
C GLU A 106 5.12 -8.00 1.00
N ARG A 107 5.07 -8.97 1.91
CA ARG A 107 5.52 -10.33 1.64
C ARG A 107 4.36 -11.31 1.62
N THR A 108 4.57 -12.43 0.95
CA THR A 108 3.68 -13.58 1.12
C THR A 108 3.73 -14.07 2.57
N ARG A 109 2.54 -14.35 3.10
CA ARG A 109 2.33 -14.81 4.47
C ARG A 109 2.81 -16.25 4.62
N GLU A 110 3.32 -16.57 5.80
CA GLU A 110 3.51 -17.96 6.19
C GLU A 110 2.16 -18.62 6.46
N ASN A 111 2.09 -19.95 6.33
CA ASN A 111 0.83 -20.69 6.54
C ASN A 111 0.30 -20.60 7.99
N THR A 112 1.12 -20.10 8.91
CA THR A 112 0.83 -19.90 10.33
C THR A 112 0.36 -18.47 10.66
N GLU A 113 0.38 -17.57 9.69
CA GLU A 113 0.03 -16.16 9.86
C GLU A 113 -1.44 -15.92 9.53
N PHE A 114 -2.08 -15.04 10.32
CA PHE A 114 -3.50 -14.73 10.19
C PHE A 114 -3.72 -13.23 10.32
N ASP A 115 -4.02 -12.60 9.19
CA ASP A 115 -4.34 -11.18 9.17
C ASP A 115 -5.83 -10.97 9.41
N CYS A 116 -6.17 -9.79 9.90
CA CYS A 116 -7.56 -9.43 10.10
C CYS A 116 -7.86 -8.02 9.61
N VAL A 117 -9.12 -7.84 9.26
CA VAL A 117 -9.73 -6.55 8.96
C VAL A 117 -10.72 -6.26 10.07
N ARG A 118 -10.60 -5.08 10.70
CA ARG A 118 -11.45 -4.62 11.80
C ARG A 118 -12.27 -3.42 11.40
#